data_AF-A0A836TKW7-F1
#
_entry.id   AF-A0A836TKW7-F1
#
_cell.length_a   1.000
_cell.length_b   1.000
_cell.length_c   1.000
_cell.angle_alpha   90.00
_cell.angle_beta   90.00
_cell.angle_gamma   90.00
#
_symmetry.space_group_name_H-M   'P 1'
#
loop_
_entity.id
_entity.type
_entity.pdbx_description
1 polymer ?
#
loop_
_entity_poly.entity_id
_entity_poly.type
_entity_poly.pdbx_seq_one_letter_code
_entity_poly.pdbx_strand_id
1 'polypeptide(L)' 'MIFGKEDCPHTRKARDDFKKMNRSFVYINVVTNSHGLEKLLEYTEGKYIVPVIVDVDEGNVEIGYTGD' A
#
# COMPACT_ATOMS: atom_id res chain seq x y z
N MET A 1 4.02 0.89 5.66
CA MET A 1 2.94 1.77 5.13
C MET A 1 2.24 1.05 3.99
N ILE A 2 0.94 1.27 3.79
CA ILE A 2 0.16 0.73 2.68
C ILE A 2 -0.47 1.90 1.93
N PHE A 3 -0.01 2.16 0.71
CA PHE A 3 -0.60 3.13 -0.21
C PHE A 3 -1.61 2.39 -1.08
N GLY A 4 -2.88 2.81 -1.05
CA GLY A 4 -3.91 2.14 -1.83
C GLY A 4 -5.21 2.92 -1.87
N LYS A 5 -6.27 2.26 -2.31
CA LYS A 5 -7.62 2.83 -2.37
C LYS A 5 -8.67 1.87 -1.82
N GLU A 6 -9.76 2.41 -1.27
CA GLU A 6 -10.75 1.62 -0.54
C GLU A 6 -11.52 0.62 -1.40
N ASP A 7 -11.77 0.97 -2.66
CA ASP A 7 -12.50 0.16 -3.63
C ASP A 7 -11.62 -0.96 -4.25
N CYS A 8 -10.31 -0.99 -3.99
CA CYS A 8 -9.41 -2.03 -4.50
C CYS A 8 -9.43 -3.31 -3.63
N PRO A 9 -9.75 -4.50 -4.18
CA PRO A 9 -9.75 -5.75 -3.42
C PRO A 9 -8.36 -6.12 -2.88
N HIS A 10 -7.29 -5.89 -3.63
CA HIS A 10 -5.91 -6.15 -3.19
C HIS A 10 -5.49 -5.26 -2.02
N THR A 11 -5.90 -3.99 -2.02
CA THR A 11 -5.64 -3.07 -0.89
C THR A 11 -6.38 -3.52 0.37
N ARG A 12 -7.66 -3.93 0.23
CA ARG A 12 -8.43 -4.47 1.38
C ARG A 12 -7.78 -5.73 1.92
N LYS A 13 -7.41 -6.68 1.05
CA LYS A 13 -6.73 -7.92 1.44
C LYS A 13 -5.43 -7.65 2.20
N ALA A 14 -4.56 -6.79 1.69
CA ALA A 14 -3.32 -6.41 2.37
C ALA A 14 -3.56 -5.88 3.79
N ARG A 15 -4.51 -4.95 3.94
CA ARG A 15 -4.87 -4.41 5.26
C ARG A 15 -5.40 -5.48 6.20
N ASP A 16 -6.25 -6.38 5.72
CA ASP A 16 -6.85 -7.42 6.54
C ASP A 16 -5.84 -8.48 6.97
N ASP A 17 -4.94 -8.88 6.07
CA ASP A 17 -3.90 -9.86 6.37
C ASP A 17 -2.87 -9.27 7.35
N PHE A 18 -2.47 -8.01 7.19
CA PHE A 18 -1.61 -7.32 8.17
C PHE A 18 -2.25 -7.27 9.56
N LYS A 19 -3.56 -6.99 9.65
CA LYS A 19 -4.29 -7.07 10.93
C LYS A 19 -4.26 -8.47 11.51
N LYS A 20 -4.53 -9.51 10.72
CA LYS A 20 -4.51 -10.92 11.19
C LYS A 20 -3.14 -11.33 11.70
N MET A 21 -2.07 -10.85 11.06
CA MET A 21 -0.69 -11.09 11.46
C MET A 21 -0.24 -10.23 12.66
N ASN A 22 -1.11 -9.38 13.21
CA ASN A 22 -0.77 -8.37 14.23
C ASN A 22 0.38 -7.45 13.81
N ARG A 23 0.55 -7.23 12.49
CA ARG A 23 1.54 -6.29 11.95
C ARG A 23 0.92 -4.89 11.93
N SER A 24 1.58 -3.96 12.61
CA SER A 24 1.16 -2.55 12.59
C SER A 24 1.38 -1.95 11.21
N PHE A 25 0.43 -1.13 10.74
CA PHE A 25 0.56 -0.41 9.48
C PHE A 25 -0.17 0.94 9.52
N VAL A 26 0.33 1.87 8.71
CA VAL A 26 -0.37 3.10 8.33
C VAL A 26 -0.94 2.89 6.93
N TYR A 27 -2.25 3.13 6.78
CA TYR A 27 -2.92 3.12 5.48
C TYR A 27 -3.08 4.53 4.95
N ILE A 28 -2.68 4.76 3.70
CA ILE A 28 -2.77 6.03 3.00
C ILE A 28 -3.69 5.84 1.79
N ASN A 29 -4.85 6.48 1.82
CA ASN A 29 -5.79 6.46 0.71
C ASN A 29 -5.33 7.45 -0.37
N VAL A 30 -4.79 6.95 -1.47
CA VAL A 30 -4.21 7.77 -2.54
C VAL A 30 -5.26 8.53 -3.36
N VAL A 31 -6.55 8.20 -3.22
CA VAL A 31 -7.65 8.93 -3.87
C VAL A 31 -7.93 10.25 -3.16
N THR A 32 -7.79 10.27 -1.83
CA THR A 32 -8.12 11.45 -1.00
C THR A 32 -6.88 12.17 -0.49
N ASN A 33 -5.69 11.60 -0.67
CA ASN A 33 -4.42 12.16 -0.24
C ASN A 33 -3.47 12.30 -1.44
N SER A 34 -3.32 13.54 -1.93
CA SER A 34 -2.47 13.86 -3.09
C SER A 34 -0.98 13.57 -2.84
N HIS A 35 -0.48 13.80 -1.63
CA HIS A 35 0.90 13.47 -1.29
C HIS A 35 1.12 11.95 -1.23
N GLY A 36 0.12 11.20 -0.75
CA GLY A 36 0.11 9.75 -0.80
C GLY A 36 0.16 9.20 -2.23
N LEU A 37 -0.55 9.86 -3.16
CA LEU A 37 -0.50 9.55 -4.58
C LEU A 37 0.88 9.83 -5.18
N GLU A 38 1.47 10.99 -4.89
CA GLU A 38 2.82 11.34 -5.33
C GLU A 38 3.83 10.27 -4.89
N LYS A 39 3.81 9.87 -3.62
CA LYS A 39 4.68 8.80 -3.11
C LYS A 39 4.43 7.46 -3.79
N LEU A 40 3.18 7.09 -4.03
CA LEU A 40 2.87 5.88 -4.79
C LEU A 40 3.52 5.93 -6.18
N LEU A 41 3.41 7.04 -6.89
CA LEU A 41 3.98 7.19 -8.24
C LEU A 41 5.51 7.20 -8.22
N GLU A 42 6.15 7.75 -7.18
CA GLU A 42 7.60 7.65 -6.99
C GLU A 42 8.04 6.18 -6.89
N TYR A 43 7.35 5.37 -6.08
CA TYR A 43 7.68 3.95 -5.88
C TYR A 43 7.47 3.08 -7.11
N THR A 44 6.58 3.48 -8.01
CA THR A 44 6.13 2.66 -9.15
C THR A 44 6.61 3.19 -10.50
N GLU A 45 7.59 4.10 -10.51
CA GLU A 45 8.10 4.75 -11.73
C GLU A 45 6.98 5.41 -12.55
N GLY A 46 6.08 6.11 -11.86
CA GLY A 46 4.97 6.86 -12.46
C GLY A 46 3.72 6.03 -12.77
N LYS A 47 3.68 4.74 -12.41
CA LYS A 47 2.53 3.87 -12.70
C LYS A 47 1.52 3.86 -11.57
N TYR A 48 0.24 4.06 -11.87
CA TYR A 48 -0.81 3.91 -10.86
C TYR A 48 -1.09 2.43 -10.60
N ILE A 49 -0.37 1.81 -9.65
CA ILE A 49 -0.53 0.41 -9.23
C ILE A 49 -0.78 0.38 -7.73
N VAL A 50 -1.83 -0.31 -7.30
CA VAL A 50 -2.24 -0.40 -5.88
C VAL A 50 -2.49 -1.85 -5.46
N PRO A 51 -2.23 -2.21 -4.19
CA PRO A 51 -1.54 -1.40 -3.18
C PRO A 51 -0.02 -1.31 -3.45
N VAL A 52 0.65 -0.33 -2.87
CA VAL A 52 2.11 -0.34 -2.66
C VAL A 52 2.36 -0.45 -1.16
N ILE A 53 3.16 -1.43 -0.76
CA ILE A 53 3.49 -1.70 0.64
C ILE A 53 4.96 -1.33 0.83
N VAL A 54 5.22 -0.43 1.77
CA VAL A 54 6.58 0.01 2.10
C VAL A 54 6.89 -0.43 3.51
N ASP A 55 7.84 -1.34 3.66
CA ASP A 55 8.46 -1.62 4.96
C ASP A 55 9.55 -0.57 5.22
N VAL A 56 9.32 0.30 6.18
CA VAL A 56 10.25 1.38 6.53
C VAL A 56 11.44 0.89 7.34
N ASP A 57 11.28 -0.20 8.08
CA ASP A 57 12.32 -0.75 8.95
C ASP A 57 13.27 -1.63 8.12
N GLU A 58 12.72 -2.40 7.18
CA GLU A 58 13.50 -3.27 6.28
C GLU A 58 13.93 -2.58 4.98
N GLY A 59 13.42 -1.38 4.69
CA GLY A 59 13.72 -0.63 3.47
C GLY A 59 13.19 -1.30 2.19
N ASN A 60 12.15 -2.12 2.31
CA ASN A 60 11.57 -2.89 1.21
C ASN A 60 10.31 -2.22 0.65
N VAL A 61 10.13 -2.30 -0.67
CA VAL A 61 8.91 -1.84 -1.37
C VAL A 61 8.32 -3.00 -2.18
N GLU A 62 7.08 -3.36 -1.88
CA GLU A 62 6.28 -4.35 -2.61
C GLU A 62 5.20 -3.63 -3.43
N ILE A 63 5.09 -3.96 -4.72
CA ILE A 63 4.11 -3.39 -5.65
C ILE A 63 3.05 -4.42 -5.97
N GLY A 64 1.79 -4.10 -5.68
CA GLY A 64 0.68 -5.06 -5.68
C GLY A 64 0.63 -5.87 -4.39
N TYR A 65 -0.44 -6.64 -4.22
CA TYR A 65 -0.55 -7.60 -3.13
C TYR A 65 -1.59 -8.68 -3.47
N THR A 66 -1.15 -9.92 -3.61
CA THR A 66 -2.03 -11.07 -3.75
C THR A 66 -2.25 -11.76 -2.41
N GLY A 67 -1.21 -11.81 -1.57
CA GLY A 67 -1.12 -12.53 -0.29
C GLY A 67 -1.39 -14.02 -0.48
N ASP A 68 -0.44 -14.86 -0.08
CA ASP A 68 -0.59 -16.33 -0.13
C ASP A 68 -1.57 -16.86 0.93
#